data_AF-A0A8T3LI47-F1
#
_entry.id   AF-A0A8T3LI47-F1
#
_cell.length_a   1.000
_cell.length_b   1.000
_cell.length_c   1.000
_cell.angle_alpha   90.00
_cell.angle_beta   90.00
_cell.angle_gamma   90.00
#
_symmetry.space_group_name_H-M   'P 1'
#
loop_
_entity.id
_entity.type
_entity.pdbx_description
1 polymer ?
#
loop_
_entity_poly.entity_id
_entity_poly.type
_entity_poly.pdbx_seq_one_letter_code
_entity_poly.pdbx_strand_id
1 'polypeptide(L)' 'HPGLISVLRQRYEGRGMTKRKMAELLNDAHPEWCFSTCEKRIANWLAVAEYALYIPMRESFAQKTA' A
#
# COMPACT_ATOMS: atom_id res chain seq x y z
N HIS A 1 -8.79 -2.01 -9.21
CA HIS A 1 -7.65 -2.95 -9.26
C HIS A 1 -7.49 -3.68 -7.92
N PRO A 2 -7.72 -5.01 -7.85
CA PRO A 2 -7.64 -5.78 -6.60
C PRO A 2 -6.27 -5.73 -5.90
N GLY A 3 -5.18 -5.57 -6.65
CA GLY A 3 -3.83 -5.50 -6.08
C GLY A 3 -3.57 -4.26 -5.23
N LEU A 4 -3.98 -3.08 -5.70
CA LEU A 4 -3.74 -1.81 -4.99
C LEU A 4 -4.53 -1.73 -3.68
N ILE A 5 -5.78 -2.24 -3.67
CA ILE A 5 -6.56 -2.29 -2.43
C ILE A 5 -5.96 -3.28 -1.43
N SER A 6 -5.45 -4.43 -1.88
CA SER A 6 -4.75 -5.38 -0.99
C SER A 6 -3.55 -4.75 -0.29
N VAL A 7 -2.77 -3.93 -1.00
CA VAL A 7 -1.61 -3.21 -0.43
C VAL A 7 -2.04 -2.21 0.65
N LEU A 8 -3.14 -1.48 0.44
CA LEU A 8 -3.71 -0.58 1.46
C LEU A 8 -4.20 -1.35 2.68
N ARG A 9 -4.90 -2.47 2.47
CA ARG A 9 -5.39 -3.33 3.56
C ARG A 9 -4.26 -3.86 4.43
N GLN A 10 -3.23 -4.43 3.81
CA GLN A 10 -2.05 -4.91 4.52
C GLN A 10 -1.37 -3.81 5.33
N ARG A 11 -1.33 -2.57 4.80
CA ARG A 11 -0.68 -1.45 5.47
C ARG A 11 -1.49 -0.88 6.62
N TYR A 12 -2.81 -0.74 6.47
CA TYR A 12 -3.62 0.11 7.34
C TYR A 12 -4.75 -0.63 8.09
N GLU A 13 -5.15 -1.84 7.69
CA GLU A 13 -6.19 -2.59 8.42
C GLU A 13 -5.62 -3.32 9.65
N GLY A 14 -6.39 -3.36 10.74
CA GLY A 14 -5.99 -4.01 12.00
C GLY A 14 -4.78 -3.33 12.64
N ARG A 15 -3.74 -4.11 12.96
CA ARG A 15 -2.45 -3.55 13.43
C ARG A 15 -1.59 -2.99 12.29
N GLY A 16 -1.96 -3.24 11.04
CA GLY A 16 -1.19 -2.91 9.86
C GLY A 16 0.16 -3.62 9.79
N MET A 17 0.82 -3.51 8.64
CA MET A 17 2.18 -3.99 8.42
C MET A 17 3.12 -2.84 8.10
N THR A 18 4.35 -2.91 8.58
CA THR A 18 5.40 -1.97 8.16
C THR A 18 5.77 -2.22 6.70
N LYS A 19 6.28 -1.21 5.99
CA LYS A 19 6.83 -1.37 4.62
C LYS A 19 7.85 -2.51 4.55
N ARG A 20 8.69 -2.60 5.59
CA ARG A 20 9.68 -3.66 5.73
C ARG A 20 9.02 -5.04 5.81
N LYS A 21 8.03 -5.23 6.69
CA LYS A 21 7.35 -6.53 6.83
C LYS A 21 6.62 -6.94 5.55
N MET A 22 6.01 -5.98 4.86
CA MET A 22 5.40 -6.23 3.55
C MET A 22 6.44 -6.63 2.50
N ALA A 23 7.62 -6.01 2.51
CA ALA A 23 8.72 -6.36 1.61
C ALA A 23 9.33 -7.73 1.94
N GLU A 24 9.39 -8.12 3.22
CA GLU A 24 9.83 -9.44 3.66
C GLU A 24 8.90 -10.51 3.10
N LEU A 25 7.58 -10.37 3.29
CA LEU A 25 6.59 -11.30 2.75
C LEU A 25 6.62 -11.36 1.21
N LEU A 26 6.84 -10.22 0.55
CA LEU A 26 6.99 -10.19 -0.91
C LEU A 26 8.25 -10.93 -1.36
N ASN A 27 9.34 -10.82 -0.60
CA ASN A 27 10.59 -11.52 -0.91
C ASN A 27 10.51 -13.01 -0.63
N ASP A 28 9.79 -13.41 0.42
CA ASP A 28 9.52 -14.83 0.72
C ASP A 28 8.72 -15.49 -0.41
N ALA A 29 7.79 -14.75 -1.03
CA ALA A 29 7.02 -15.21 -2.19
C ALA A 29 7.81 -15.15 -3.51
N HIS A 30 8.81 -14.28 -3.61
CA HIS A 30 9.65 -14.04 -4.78
C HIS A 30 11.14 -14.09 -4.41
N PRO A 31 11.68 -15.29 -4.12
CA PRO A 31 13.07 -15.44 -3.69
C PRO A 31 14.08 -15.10 -4.81
N GLU A 32 13.63 -15.01 -6.06
CA GLU A 32 14.44 -14.57 -7.20
C GLU A 32 14.73 -13.06 -7.19
N TRP A 33 13.97 -12.27 -6.43
CA TRP A 33 14.23 -10.84 -6.27
C TRP A 33 15.12 -10.58 -5.07
N CYS A 34 16.01 -9.59 -5.19
CA CYS A 34 16.68 -9.07 -4.01
C CYS A 34 15.71 -8.26 -3.14
N PHE A 35 15.92 -8.26 -1.83
CA PHE A 35 15.06 -7.55 -0.87
C PHE A 35 14.84 -6.06 -1.23
N SER A 36 15.89 -5.37 -1.70
CA SER A 36 15.79 -3.97 -2.13
C SER A 36 14.78 -3.76 -3.28
N THR A 37 14.63 -4.75 -4.16
CA THR A 37 13.60 -4.70 -5.22
C THR A 37 12.21 -4.78 -4.62
N CYS A 38 12.00 -5.67 -3.64
CA CYS A 38 10.73 -5.79 -2.93
C CYS A 38 10.38 -4.50 -2.18
N GLU A 39 11.33 -3.88 -1.49
CA GLU A 39 11.10 -2.60 -0.79
C GLU A 39 10.66 -1.49 -1.74
N LYS A 40 11.35 -1.33 -2.88
CA LYS A 40 11.01 -0.32 -3.90
C LYS A 40 9.63 -0.58 -4.49
N ARG A 41 9.28 -1.85 -4.75
CA ARG A 41 7.96 -2.23 -5.25
C ARG A 41 6.86 -1.89 -4.25
N ILE A 42 7.00 -2.28 -2.98
CA ILE A 42 6.04 -1.95 -1.92
C ILE A 42 5.88 -0.43 -1.77
N ALA A 43 6.98 0.32 -1.78
CA ALA A 43 6.93 1.77 -1.67
C ALA A 43 6.15 2.41 -2.84
N ASN A 44 6.41 1.94 -4.06
CA ASN A 44 5.74 2.45 -5.26
C ASN A 44 4.24 2.08 -5.28
N TRP A 45 3.90 0.83 -4.95
CA TRP A 45 2.50 0.40 -4.89
C TRP A 45 1.70 1.15 -3.83
N LEU A 46 2.30 1.41 -2.66
CA LEU A 46 1.68 2.24 -1.64
C LEU A 46 1.46 3.67 -2.13
N ALA A 47 2.46 4.30 -2.73
CA ALA A 47 2.33 5.67 -3.24
C ALA A 47 1.20 5.79 -4.27
N VAL A 48 1.11 4.85 -5.22
CA VAL A 48 0.03 4.82 -6.22
C VAL A 48 -1.34 4.60 -5.57
N ALA A 49 -1.43 3.66 -4.63
CA ALA A 49 -2.70 3.35 -3.97
C ALA A 49 -3.19 4.50 -3.08
N GLU A 50 -2.29 5.13 -2.32
CA GLU A 50 -2.57 6.30 -1.49
C GLU A 50 -3.00 7.51 -2.33
N TYR A 51 -2.31 7.76 -3.44
CA TYR A 51 -2.69 8.82 -4.37
C TYR A 51 -4.08 8.60 -4.96
N ALA A 52 -4.38 7.38 -5.41
CA ALA A 52 -5.70 7.03 -5.95
C ALA A 52 -6.81 7.16 -4.90
N LEU A 53 -6.51 6.91 -3.62
CA LEU A 53 -7.45 7.03 -2.52
C LEU A 53 -7.65 8.49 -2.07
N TYR A 54 -6.62 9.34 -2.20
CA TYR A 54 -6.64 10.72 -1.72
C TYR A 54 -7.77 11.57 -2.33
N ILE A 55 -7.94 11.53 -3.66
CA ILE A 55 -8.95 12.35 -4.37
C ILE A 55 -10.38 12.07 -3.86
N PRO A 56 -10.90 10.83 -3.89
CA PRO A 56 -12.25 10.54 -3.44
C PRO A 56 -12.43 10.75 -1.93
N MET A 57 -11.39 10.50 -1.10
CA MET A 57 -11.45 10.84 0.33
C MET A 57 -11.61 12.34 0.53
N ARG A 58 -10.76 13.16 -0.09
CA ARG A 58 -10.81 14.62 0.03
C ARG A 58 -12.18 15.15 -0.34
N GLU A 59 -12.74 14.71 -1.46
CA GLU A 59 -14.07 15.12 -1.90
C GLU A 59 -15.16 14.70 -0.91
N SER A 60 -15.12 13.45 -0.46
CA SER A 60 -16.11 12.91 0.48
C SER A 60 -16.06 13.58 1.86
N PHE A 61 -14.86 13.96 2.34
CA PHE A 61 -14.70 14.62 3.64
C PHE A 61 -14.99 16.13 3.56
N ALA A 62 -14.61 16.80 2.46
CA ALA A 62 -14.93 18.22 2.25
C ALA A 62 -16.44 18.47 2.14
N GLN A 63 -17.19 17.54 1.52
CA GLN A 63 -18.66 17.61 1.47
C GLN A 63 -19.34 17.41 2.82
N LYS A 64 -18.71 16.74 3.78
CA LYS A 64 -19.29 16.49 5.12
C LYS A 64 -19.12 17.66 6.10
N THR A 65 -18.36 18.68 5.71
CA THR A 65 -18.11 19.89 6.52
C THR A 65 -18.88 21.11 6.03
N ALA A 66 -19.73 20.97 5.02
CA ALA A 66 -20.55 22.04 4.44
C ALA A 66 -22.03 21.88 4.81
#